data_AF-A0A8S9QSN2-F1
#
_entry.id   AF-A0A8S9QSN2-F1
#
_cell.length_a   1.000
_cell.length_b   1.000
_cell.length_c   1.000
_cell.angle_alpha   90.00
_cell.angle_beta   90.00
_cell.angle_gamma   90.00
#
_symmetry.space_group_name_H-M   'P 1'
#
loop_
_entity.id
_entity.type
_entity.pdbx_description
1 polymer ?
#
loop_
_entity_poly.entity_id
_entity_poly.type
_entity_poly.pdbx_seq_one_letter_code
_entity_poly.pdbx_strand_id
1 'polypeptide(L)'
;MYNQQKMRPNIVIVATELPFVQVNIYRLDTTLCMKYASYLITVVVCWIIYLICLLTGYNTFYEVESVRLIFKRHPDIAVEFRAKNQHLRKACMDFLLSLIETMCQSLEELSNEDLVEADVALTYLRDAGFKVDWLEKKLDHVKVKKEKEQFCVARLQEMEDSLLELWKKCSDLDALVEKEEEELSDTRTPLSLDDVV
;
A
#
# COMPACT_ATOMS: atom_id res chain seq x y z
N MET A 1 -66.01 33.88 16.80
CA MET A 1 -64.62 34.26 16.47
C MET A 1 -63.73 33.07 16.82
N TYR A 2 -63.27 32.32 15.82
CA TYR A 2 -62.35 31.20 16.01
C TYR A 2 -61.15 31.42 15.10
N ASN A 3 -59.97 31.49 15.72
CA ASN A 3 -58.72 31.90 15.10
C ASN A 3 -58.20 30.82 14.14
N GLN A 4 -57.97 31.21 12.88
CA GLN A 4 -57.24 30.45 11.88
C GLN A 4 -55.75 30.48 12.22
N GLN A 5 -55.21 29.40 12.80
CA GLN A 5 -53.77 29.17 12.88
C GLN A 5 -53.26 28.72 11.51
N LYS A 6 -52.43 29.58 10.93
CA LYS A 6 -51.71 29.37 9.67
C LYS A 6 -50.66 28.25 9.81
N MET A 7 -51.04 27.03 9.47
CA MET A 7 -50.11 25.89 9.27
C MET A 7 -49.45 26.00 7.88
N ARG A 8 -48.12 25.91 7.85
CA ARG A 8 -47.26 26.01 6.65
C ARG A 8 -47.42 24.79 5.72
N PRO A 9 -47.10 24.89 4.41
CA PRO A 9 -47.47 23.87 3.43
C PRO A 9 -46.65 22.59 3.61
N ASN A 10 -47.37 21.48 3.79
CA ASN A 10 -46.85 20.13 3.60
C ASN A 10 -46.44 19.99 2.14
N ILE A 11 -45.15 19.74 1.88
CA ILE A 11 -44.69 19.28 0.57
C ILE A 11 -45.16 17.83 0.45
N VAL A 12 -46.28 17.63 -0.24
CA VAL A 12 -46.76 16.32 -0.65
C VAL A 12 -46.12 16.04 -2.01
N ILE A 13 -45.06 15.23 -2.06
CA ILE A 13 -44.58 14.70 -3.34
C ILE A 13 -45.52 13.54 -3.69
N VAL A 14 -46.50 13.83 -4.55
CA VAL A 14 -47.33 12.80 -5.18
C VAL A 14 -46.52 12.20 -6.32
N ALA A 15 -45.86 11.07 -6.07
CA ALA A 15 -45.38 10.22 -7.16
C ALA A 15 -46.62 9.54 -7.78
N THR A 16 -46.96 9.89 -9.01
CA THR A 16 -47.94 9.16 -9.81
C THR A 16 -47.32 7.82 -10.21
N GLU A 17 -47.70 6.75 -9.52
CA GLU A 17 -47.37 5.38 -9.92
C GLU A 17 -48.53 4.76 -10.71
N LEU A 18 -48.19 4.07 -11.81
CA LEU A 18 -49.02 2.97 -12.32
C LEU A 18 -48.98 1.80 -11.31
N PRO A 19 -50.05 0.98 -11.25
CA PRO A 19 -50.56 0.42 -10.01
C PRO A 19 -49.86 -0.89 -9.61
N PHE A 20 -50.03 -1.25 -8.33
CA PHE A 20 -49.61 -2.47 -7.62
C PHE A 20 -48.27 -2.42 -6.88
N VAL A 21 -48.25 -1.76 -5.70
CA VAL A 21 -47.74 -2.32 -4.41
C VAL A 21 -48.38 -1.50 -3.26
N GLN A 22 -48.80 -2.17 -2.19
CA GLN A 22 -49.32 -1.55 -0.97
C GLN A 22 -48.33 -0.52 -0.37
N VAL A 23 -48.81 0.70 -0.12
CA VAL A 23 -48.05 1.79 0.52
C VAL A 23 -47.86 1.47 2.00
N ASN A 24 -46.71 0.91 2.37
CA ASN A 24 -46.22 0.97 3.74
C ASN A 24 -45.59 2.35 3.97
N ILE A 25 -46.29 3.21 4.71
CA ILE A 25 -45.79 4.51 5.15
C ILE A 25 -44.77 4.26 6.26
N TYR A 26 -43.49 4.10 5.89
CA TYR A 26 -42.42 4.19 6.86
C TYR A 26 -42.24 5.66 7.24
N ARG A 27 -42.48 5.98 8.51
CA ARG A 27 -42.12 7.27 9.11
C ARG A 27 -40.59 7.33 9.14
N LEU A 28 -39.95 7.79 8.05
CA LEU A 28 -38.51 8.00 8.04
C LEU A 28 -38.20 9.11 9.05
N ASP A 29 -37.44 8.73 10.07
CA ASP A 29 -36.90 9.65 11.07
C ASP A 29 -36.18 10.80 10.35
N THR A 30 -36.52 12.04 10.70
CA THR A 30 -35.96 13.26 10.11
C THR A 30 -34.42 13.29 10.17
N THR A 31 -33.82 12.58 11.13
CA THR A 31 -32.36 12.41 11.20
C THR A 31 -31.81 11.46 10.14
N LEU A 32 -32.55 10.42 9.74
CA LEU A 32 -32.17 9.48 8.69
C LEU A 32 -32.28 10.14 7.31
N CYS A 33 -33.31 10.94 7.07
CA CYS A 33 -33.45 11.73 5.84
C CYS A 33 -32.35 12.78 5.70
N MET A 34 -31.94 13.45 6.78
CA MET A 34 -30.81 14.40 6.72
C MET A 34 -29.47 13.69 6.47
N LYS A 35 -29.26 12.50 7.04
CA LYS A 35 -28.07 11.67 6.75
C LYS A 35 -28.07 11.18 5.30
N TYR A 36 -29.21 10.71 4.79
CA TYR A 36 -29.36 10.29 3.40
C TYR A 36 -29.18 11.46 2.42
N ALA A 37 -29.71 12.64 2.74
CA ALA A 37 -29.52 13.85 1.93
C ALA A 37 -28.06 14.30 1.95
N SER A 38 -27.40 14.30 3.10
CA SER A 38 -25.95 14.58 3.20
C SER A 38 -25.13 13.57 2.41
N TYR A 39 -25.47 12.28 2.49
CA TYR A 39 -24.82 11.21 1.75
C TYR A 39 -25.00 11.39 0.23
N LEU A 40 -26.23 11.65 -0.22
CA LEU A 40 -26.55 11.93 -1.63
C LEU A 40 -25.83 13.19 -2.12
N ILE A 41 -25.74 14.25 -1.31
CA ILE A 41 -24.98 15.45 -1.66
C ILE A 41 -23.49 15.13 -1.77
N THR A 42 -22.90 14.38 -0.82
CA THR A 42 -21.49 13.97 -0.95
C THR A 42 -21.24 13.09 -2.16
N VAL A 43 -22.13 12.14 -2.45
CA VAL A 43 -22.01 11.25 -3.62
C VAL A 43 -22.14 12.04 -4.91
N VAL A 44 -23.10 12.95 -5.02
CA VAL A 44 -23.32 13.81 -6.20
C VAL A 44 -22.17 14.79 -6.37
N VAL A 45 -21.66 15.39 -5.28
CA VAL A 45 -20.49 16.27 -5.32
C VAL A 45 -19.24 15.48 -5.72
N CYS A 46 -19.04 14.27 -5.21
CA CYS A 46 -17.97 13.37 -5.65
C CYS A 46 -18.13 12.96 -7.12
N TRP A 47 -19.36 12.74 -7.59
CA TRP A 47 -19.65 12.40 -8.98
C TRP A 47 -19.42 13.59 -9.93
N ILE A 48 -19.74 14.81 -9.47
CA ILE A 48 -19.45 16.06 -10.18
C ILE A 48 -17.95 16.34 -10.20
N ILE A 49 -17.24 16.14 -9.08
CA ILE A 49 -15.77 16.24 -9.02
C ILE A 49 -15.14 15.22 -9.96
N TYR A 50 -15.63 13.98 -9.97
CA TYR A 50 -15.20 12.92 -10.87
C TYR A 50 -15.45 13.26 -12.34
N LEU A 51 -16.62 13.81 -12.69
CA LEU A 51 -16.95 14.23 -14.05
C LEU A 51 -16.10 15.43 -14.50
N ILE A 52 -15.78 16.35 -13.59
CA ILE A 52 -14.86 17.47 -13.84
C ILE A 52 -13.43 16.95 -14.04
N CYS A 53 -12.97 15.98 -13.24
CA CYS A 53 -11.68 15.31 -13.42
C CYS A 53 -11.61 14.57 -14.77
N LEU A 54 -12.68 13.89 -15.17
CA LEU A 54 -12.77 13.14 -16.44
C LEU A 54 -12.75 14.07 -17.67
N LEU A 55 -13.39 15.23 -17.60
CA LEU A 55 -13.47 16.19 -18.70
C LEU A 55 -12.22 17.08 -18.84
N THR A 56 -11.34 17.11 -17.84
CA THR A 56 -10.15 17.98 -17.80
C THR A 56 -8.85 17.29 -18.25
N GLY A 57 -8.90 16.01 -18.66
CA GLY A 57 -7.79 15.32 -19.33
C GLY A 57 -6.74 14.70 -18.40
N TYR A 58 -7.16 13.78 -17.51
CA TYR A 58 -6.22 12.86 -16.86
C TYR A 58 -5.87 11.69 -17.79
N ASN A 59 -4.58 11.36 -17.77
CA ASN A 59 -3.93 10.26 -18.46
C ASN A 59 -4.08 9.00 -17.60
N THR A 60 -4.46 7.88 -18.22
CA THR A 60 -4.62 6.52 -17.64
C THR A 60 -5.74 6.33 -16.58
N PHE A 61 -6.62 5.36 -16.84
CA PHE A 61 -7.74 4.93 -15.97
C PHE A 61 -7.32 4.57 -14.53
N TYR A 62 -6.06 4.18 -14.33
CA TYR A 62 -5.50 3.74 -13.07
C TYR A 62 -5.39 4.87 -12.03
N GLU A 63 -4.85 6.03 -12.41
CA GLU A 63 -4.70 7.18 -11.50
C GLU A 63 -6.05 7.61 -10.92
N VAL A 64 -7.07 7.68 -11.78
CA VAL A 64 -8.43 8.09 -11.39
C VAL A 64 -9.04 7.11 -10.40
N GLU A 65 -8.86 5.81 -10.61
CA GLU A 65 -9.40 4.79 -9.72
C GLU A 65 -8.68 4.77 -8.37
N SER A 66 -7.36 4.95 -8.37
CA SER A 66 -6.54 5.04 -7.15
C SER A 66 -6.93 6.24 -6.29
N VAL A 67 -7.04 7.44 -6.89
CA VAL A 67 -7.51 8.64 -6.18
C VAL A 67 -8.91 8.42 -5.62
N ARG A 68 -9.82 7.84 -6.41
CA ARG A 68 -11.17 7.50 -5.94
C ARG A 68 -11.16 6.58 -4.73
N LEU A 69 -10.30 5.56 -4.73
CA LEU A 69 -10.17 4.63 -3.62
C LEU A 69 -9.62 5.30 -2.37
N ILE A 70 -8.65 6.21 -2.51
CA ILE A 70 -8.09 6.99 -1.40
C ILE A 70 -9.19 7.81 -0.74
N PHE A 71 -9.93 8.62 -1.51
CA PHE A 71 -11.04 9.42 -0.97
C PHE A 71 -12.18 8.58 -0.39
N LYS A 72 -12.41 7.38 -0.91
CA LYS A 72 -13.41 6.46 -0.36
C LYS A 72 -13.00 5.93 1.02
N ARG A 73 -11.70 5.64 1.23
CA ARG A 73 -11.17 5.11 2.50
C ARG A 73 -10.83 6.21 3.50
N HIS A 74 -10.42 7.37 3.00
CA HIS A 74 -9.95 8.54 3.75
C HIS A 74 -10.66 9.80 3.22
N PRO A 75 -11.98 9.94 3.45
CA PRO A 75 -12.75 11.06 2.91
C PRO A 75 -12.32 12.42 3.47
N ASP A 76 -11.63 12.43 4.60
CA ASP A 76 -11.13 13.62 5.28
C ASP A 76 -9.73 14.06 4.83
N ILE A 77 -9.08 13.31 3.93
CA ILE A 77 -7.68 13.48 3.54
C ILE A 77 -7.32 14.89 3.05
N ALA A 78 -8.24 15.60 2.40
CA ALA A 78 -8.00 16.92 1.81
C ALA A 78 -9.00 17.98 2.31
N VAL A 79 -9.59 17.79 3.51
CA VAL A 79 -10.59 18.73 4.06
C VAL A 79 -10.02 20.11 4.34
N GLU A 80 -8.75 20.19 4.73
CA GLU A 80 -8.05 21.44 5.06
C GLU A 80 -7.25 21.98 3.87
N PHE A 81 -7.11 21.20 2.80
CA PHE A 81 -6.43 21.58 1.58
C PHE A 81 -7.24 22.61 0.79
N ARG A 82 -6.68 23.81 0.59
CA ARG A 82 -7.37 24.96 -0.02
C ARG A 82 -6.71 25.51 -1.28
N ALA A 83 -6.16 24.64 -2.14
CA ALA A 83 -5.60 25.05 -3.41
C ALA A 83 -6.69 25.46 -4.41
N LYS A 84 -6.71 26.74 -4.81
CA LYS A 84 -7.62 27.26 -5.84
C LYS A 84 -7.18 26.91 -7.27
N ASN A 85 -5.88 26.77 -7.48
CA ASN A 85 -5.30 26.50 -8.79
C ASN A 85 -5.46 25.02 -9.15
N GLN A 86 -6.00 24.73 -10.34
CA GLN A 86 -6.22 23.36 -10.81
C GLN A 86 -4.91 22.58 -11.01
N HIS A 87 -3.87 23.20 -11.54
CA HIS A 87 -2.56 22.56 -11.72
C HIS A 87 -1.92 22.20 -10.38
N LEU A 88 -2.03 23.06 -9.36
CA LEU A 88 -1.56 22.73 -8.02
C LEU A 88 -2.33 21.56 -7.42
N ARG A 89 -3.66 21.52 -7.57
CA ARG A 89 -4.47 20.38 -7.12
C ARG A 89 -4.03 19.08 -7.78
N LYS A 90 -3.78 19.11 -9.10
CA LYS A 90 -3.27 17.96 -9.85
C LYS A 90 -1.89 17.53 -9.33
N ALA A 91 -0.94 18.45 -9.27
CA ALA A 91 0.42 18.15 -8.82
C ALA A 91 0.45 17.55 -7.40
N CYS A 92 -0.37 18.04 -6.46
CA CYS A 92 -0.47 17.46 -5.13
C CYS A 92 -1.05 16.04 -5.15
N MET A 93 -2.03 15.75 -6.00
CA MET A 93 -2.59 14.40 -6.13
C MET A 93 -1.61 13.44 -6.80
N ASP A 94 -0.95 13.88 -7.87
CA ASP A 94 0.10 13.11 -8.54
C ASP A 94 1.22 12.78 -7.54
N PHE A 95 1.65 13.78 -6.75
CA PHE A 95 2.67 13.59 -5.71
C PHE A 95 2.24 12.60 -4.61
N LEU A 96 0.99 12.69 -4.15
CA LEU A 96 0.43 11.73 -3.19
C LEU A 96 0.39 10.30 -3.76
N LEU A 97 0.01 10.15 -5.02
CA LEU A 97 0.00 8.84 -5.71
C LEU A 97 1.40 8.27 -5.82
N SER A 98 2.36 9.07 -6.30
CA SER A 98 3.76 8.63 -6.43
C SER A 98 4.34 8.20 -5.09
N LEU A 99 4.06 8.92 -4.00
CA LEU A 99 4.48 8.52 -2.66
C LEU A 99 3.90 7.16 -2.24
N ILE A 100 2.60 6.93 -2.48
CA ILE A 100 1.95 5.65 -2.18
C ILE A 100 2.55 4.53 -3.04
N GLU A 101 2.82 4.79 -4.30
CA GLU A 101 3.46 3.84 -5.22
C GLU A 101 4.85 3.44 -4.73
N THR A 102 5.70 4.40 -4.35
CA THR A 102 7.01 4.15 -3.74
C THR A 102 6.88 3.25 -2.51
N MET A 103 5.95 3.55 -1.60
CA MET A 103 5.71 2.73 -0.41
C MET A 103 5.14 1.33 -0.71
N CYS A 104 4.61 1.11 -1.91
CA CYS A 104 4.09 -0.18 -2.38
C CYS A 104 5.10 -1.00 -3.17
N GLN A 105 6.30 -0.49 -3.43
CA GLN A 105 7.38 -1.24 -4.06
C GLN A 105 7.82 -2.43 -3.21
N SER A 106 8.54 -3.36 -3.83
CA SER A 106 9.13 -4.47 -3.08
C SER A 106 10.12 -3.92 -2.04
N LEU A 107 10.25 -4.62 -0.90
CA LEU A 107 11.21 -4.19 0.12
C LEU A 107 12.63 -4.20 -0.44
N GLU A 108 12.96 -5.14 -1.33
CA GLU A 108 14.28 -5.25 -1.97
C GLU A 108 14.63 -4.01 -2.79
N GLU A 109 13.69 -3.52 -3.60
CA GLU A 109 13.88 -2.33 -4.45
C GLU A 109 13.85 -1.02 -3.64
N LEU A 110 13.15 -1.00 -2.51
CA LEU A 110 12.98 0.19 -1.68
C LEU A 110 14.25 0.49 -0.88
N SER A 111 14.87 1.65 -1.12
CA SER A 111 16.06 2.08 -0.38
C SER A 111 15.74 2.76 0.95
N ASN A 112 16.75 2.91 1.81
CA ASN A 112 16.59 3.69 3.05
C ASN A 112 16.43 5.18 2.73
N GLU A 113 17.07 5.66 1.66
CA GLU A 113 16.94 7.01 1.14
C GLU A 113 15.51 7.29 0.67
N ASP A 114 14.86 6.36 -0.03
CA ASP A 114 13.45 6.48 -0.44
C ASP A 114 12.52 6.61 0.76
N LEU A 115 12.80 5.88 1.85
CA LEU A 115 12.02 5.96 3.09
C LEU A 115 12.18 7.32 3.79
N VAL A 116 13.37 7.91 3.75
CA VAL A 116 13.63 9.26 4.26
C VAL A 116 12.95 10.30 3.38
N GLU A 117 13.02 10.16 2.06
CA GLU A 117 12.31 11.05 1.13
C GLU A 117 10.79 10.96 1.32
N ALA A 118 10.26 9.76 1.59
CA ALA A 118 8.86 9.56 1.91
C ALA A 118 8.42 10.30 3.19
N ASP A 119 9.23 10.33 4.25
CA ASP A 119 8.93 11.13 5.46
C ASP A 119 8.86 12.63 5.15
N VAL A 120 9.81 13.10 4.34
CA VAL A 120 9.88 14.50 3.92
C VAL A 120 8.67 14.85 3.06
N ALA A 121 8.29 13.97 2.12
CA ALA A 121 7.10 14.10 1.29
C ALA A 121 5.81 14.17 2.12
N LEU A 122 5.66 13.32 3.12
CA LEU A 122 4.51 13.35 4.05
C LEU A 122 4.45 14.65 4.83
N THR A 123 5.59 15.16 5.29
CA THR A 123 5.68 16.47 5.95
C THR A 123 5.17 17.58 5.03
N TYR A 124 5.59 17.61 3.76
CA TYR A 124 5.10 18.60 2.80
C TYR A 124 3.59 18.49 2.55
N LEU A 125 3.05 17.28 2.43
CA LEU A 125 1.61 17.06 2.25
C LEU A 125 0.82 17.54 3.46
N ARG A 126 1.29 17.23 4.67
CA ARG A 126 0.68 17.72 5.91
C ARG A 126 0.68 19.24 5.97
N ASP A 127 1.82 19.86 5.67
CA ASP A 127 1.97 21.32 5.69
C ASP A 127 1.11 22.00 4.61
N ALA A 128 0.83 21.30 3.50
CA ALA A 128 -0.15 21.73 2.49
C ALA A 128 -1.62 21.60 2.95
N GLY A 129 -1.89 20.94 4.07
CA GLY A 129 -3.22 20.75 4.66
C GLY A 129 -3.85 19.39 4.35
N PHE A 130 -3.07 18.39 3.94
CA PHE A 130 -3.55 17.02 3.84
C PHE A 130 -3.50 16.30 5.20
N LYS A 131 -4.51 15.50 5.50
CA LYS A 131 -4.56 14.60 6.66
C LYS A 131 -3.94 13.25 6.31
N VAL A 132 -2.63 13.15 6.52
CA VAL A 132 -1.81 11.99 6.12
C VAL A 132 -1.38 11.08 7.28
N ASP A 133 -1.97 11.22 8.47
CA ASP A 133 -1.61 10.42 9.67
C ASP A 133 -1.70 8.90 9.42
N TRP A 134 -2.63 8.49 8.57
CA TRP A 134 -2.81 7.09 8.21
C TRP A 134 -1.65 6.58 7.33
N LEU A 135 -1.07 7.44 6.50
CA LEU A 135 0.03 7.11 5.61
C LEU A 135 1.37 7.16 6.36
N GLU A 136 1.54 8.10 7.30
CA GLU A 136 2.66 8.12 8.25
C GLU A 136 2.77 6.79 9.01
N LYS A 137 1.67 6.31 9.60
CA LYS A 137 1.63 5.01 10.29
C LYS A 137 1.94 3.83 9.37
N LYS A 138 1.57 3.92 8.09
CA LYS A 138 1.89 2.89 7.10
C LYS A 138 3.37 2.92 6.76
N LEU A 139 3.97 4.10 6.63
CA LEU A 139 5.40 4.27 6.38
C LEU A 139 6.23 3.71 7.52
N ASP A 140 5.87 3.97 8.78
CA ASP A 140 6.54 3.38 9.94
C ASP A 140 6.53 1.86 9.89
N HIS A 141 5.40 1.27 9.51
CA HIS A 141 5.30 -0.18 9.35
C HIS A 141 6.15 -0.72 8.18
N VAL A 142 6.32 0.04 7.11
CA VAL A 142 7.23 -0.31 6.01
C VAL A 142 8.69 -0.24 6.47
N LYS A 143 9.09 0.80 7.22
CA LYS A 143 10.44 0.93 7.81
C LYS A 143 10.80 -0.26 8.69
N VAL A 144 9.92 -0.65 9.61
CA VAL A 144 10.13 -1.83 10.48
C VAL A 144 10.30 -3.11 9.67
N LYS A 145 9.53 -3.26 8.58
CA LYS A 145 9.69 -4.40 7.67
C LYS A 145 11.01 -4.38 6.91
N LYS A 146 11.45 -3.20 6.46
CA LYS A 146 12.73 -3.01 5.76
C LYS A 146 13.92 -3.34 6.67
N GLU A 147 13.89 -2.88 7.92
CA GLU A 147 14.93 -3.23 8.91
C GLU A 147 14.99 -4.74 9.15
N LYS A 148 13.83 -5.40 9.27
CA LYS A 148 13.77 -6.85 9.43
C LYS A 148 14.31 -7.59 8.20
N GLU A 149 13.99 -7.12 7.00
CA GLU A 149 14.50 -7.67 5.75
C GLU A 149 16.03 -7.56 5.70
N GLN A 150 16.59 -6.39 5.95
CA GLN A 150 18.04 -6.16 6.01
C GLN A 150 18.73 -7.08 7.02
N PHE A 151 18.15 -7.23 8.21
CA PHE A 151 18.65 -8.16 9.22
C PHE A 151 18.65 -9.61 8.73
N CYS A 152 17.56 -10.05 8.08
CA CYS A 152 17.48 -11.40 7.53
C CYS A 152 18.48 -11.63 6.40
N VAL A 153 18.68 -10.66 5.51
CA VAL A 153 19.65 -10.70 4.42
C VAL A 153 21.07 -10.83 4.97
N ALA A 154 21.45 -9.98 5.94
CA ALA A 154 22.77 -10.03 6.57
C ALA A 154 23.06 -11.41 7.22
N ARG A 155 22.05 -11.97 7.91
CA ARG A 155 22.18 -13.29 8.54
C ARG A 155 22.28 -14.42 7.51
N LEU A 156 21.56 -14.31 6.39
CA LEU A 156 21.68 -15.29 5.30
C LEU A 156 23.08 -15.27 4.69
N GLN A 157 23.64 -14.08 4.47
CA GLN A 157 25.01 -13.95 3.97
C GLN A 157 26.03 -14.58 4.92
N GLU A 158 25.91 -14.35 6.24
CA GLU A 158 26.77 -14.98 7.25
C GLU A 158 26.70 -16.51 7.22
N MET A 159 25.49 -17.06 7.03
CA MET A 159 25.29 -18.51 6.90
C MET A 159 25.92 -19.05 5.61
N GLU A 160 25.80 -18.31 4.50
CA GLU A 160 26.37 -18.69 3.20
C GLU A 160 27.91 -18.68 3.25
N ASP A 161 28.50 -17.66 3.87
CA ASP A 161 29.96 -17.56 4.07
C ASP A 161 30.47 -18.72 4.94
N SER A 162 29.74 -19.06 6.01
CA SER A 162 30.06 -20.20 6.89
C SER A 162 29.99 -21.54 6.14
N LEU A 163 28.98 -21.72 5.27
CA LEU A 163 28.85 -22.91 4.43
C LEU A 163 30.01 -23.02 3.45
N LEU A 164 30.45 -21.90 2.86
CA LEU A 164 31.58 -21.86 1.95
C LEU A 164 32.89 -22.24 2.65
N GLU A 165 33.10 -21.78 3.89
CA GLU A 165 34.25 -22.18 4.70
C GLU A 165 34.24 -23.68 5.02
N LEU A 166 33.07 -24.23 5.38
CA LEU A 166 32.92 -25.67 5.65
C LEU A 166 33.15 -26.51 4.40
N TRP A 167 32.62 -26.09 3.25
CA TRP A 167 32.83 -26.79 1.98
C TRP A 167 34.31 -26.89 1.63
N LYS A 168 35.05 -25.79 1.81
CA LYS A 168 36.51 -25.78 1.63
C LYS A 168 37.20 -26.78 2.55
N LYS A 169 36.85 -26.81 3.84
CA LYS A 169 37.41 -27.77 4.80
C LYS A 169 37.10 -29.21 4.40
N CYS A 170 35.90 -29.50 3.89
CA CYS A 170 35.56 -30.82 3.38
C CYS A 170 36.45 -31.20 2.18
N SER A 171 36.67 -30.29 1.23
CA SER A 171 37.57 -30.54 0.09
C SER A 171 39.02 -30.80 0.53
N ASP A 172 39.51 -30.02 1.51
CA ASP A 172 40.85 -30.23 2.07
C ASP A 172 40.97 -31.60 2.76
N LEU A 173 39.92 -32.03 3.48
CA LEU A 173 39.86 -33.35 4.10
C LEU A 173 39.78 -34.48 3.06
N ASP A 174 38.94 -34.33 2.03
CA ASP A 174 38.83 -35.33 0.96
C ASP A 174 40.19 -35.55 0.28
N ALA A 175 40.94 -34.48 0.00
CA ALA A 175 42.29 -34.60 -0.55
C ALA A 175 43.27 -35.34 0.37
N LEU A 176 43.13 -35.20 1.70
CA LEU A 176 43.94 -35.96 2.67
C LEU A 176 43.54 -37.44 2.69
N VAL A 177 42.25 -37.74 2.59
CA VAL A 177 41.73 -39.12 2.53
C VAL A 177 42.26 -39.84 1.29
N GLU A 178 42.13 -39.23 0.11
CA GLU A 178 42.64 -39.80 -1.15
C GLU A 178 44.14 -40.10 -1.06
N LYS A 179 44.91 -39.18 -0.47
CA LYS A 179 46.36 -39.38 -0.26
C LYS A 179 46.65 -40.57 0.67
N GLU A 180 45.95 -40.70 1.79
CA GLU A 180 46.13 -41.85 2.70
C GLU A 180 45.71 -43.16 2.04
N GLU A 181 44.67 -43.16 1.21
CA GLU A 181 44.26 -44.34 0.45
C GLU A 181 45.33 -44.78 -0.56
N GLU A 182 45.98 -43.83 -1.26
CA GLU A 182 47.12 -44.11 -2.14
C GLU A 182 48.30 -44.74 -1.36
N GLU A 183 48.74 -44.11 -0.25
CA GLU A 183 49.84 -44.63 0.60
C GLU A 183 49.53 -46.05 1.15
N LEU A 184 48.26 -46.30 1.48
CA LEU A 184 47.79 -47.59 1.99
C LEU A 184 47.70 -48.65 0.89
N SER A 185 47.44 -48.25 -0.36
CA SER A 185 47.49 -49.13 -1.53
C SER A 185 48.93 -49.56 -1.87
N ASP A 186 49.88 -48.63 -1.80
CA ASP A 186 51.30 -48.88 -2.05
C ASP A 186 51.87 -49.88 -1.02
N THR A 187 51.60 -49.66 0.27
CA THR A 187 52.09 -50.53 1.36
C THR A 187 51.51 -51.95 1.33
N ARG A 188 50.32 -52.14 0.75
CA ARG A 188 49.69 -53.47 0.58
C ARG A 188 50.19 -54.22 -0.65
N THR A 189 50.97 -53.59 -1.52
CA THR A 189 51.55 -54.26 -2.68
C THR A 189 52.56 -55.31 -2.22
N PRO A 190 52.37 -56.61 -2.53
CA PRO A 190 53.29 -57.66 -2.11
C PRO A 190 54.68 -57.46 -2.72
N LEU A 191 55.74 -57.71 -1.93
CA LEU A 191 57.12 -57.77 -2.45
C LEU A 191 57.24 -58.81 -3.56
N SER A 192 57.92 -58.46 -4.66
CA SER A 192 58.19 -59.42 -5.73
C SER A 192 59.35 -60.34 -5.35
N LEU A 193 59.43 -61.51 -6.01
CA LEU A 193 60.51 -62.48 -5.77
C LEU A 193 61.90 -61.88 -6.04
N ASP A 194 62.00 -60.98 -7.02
CA ASP A 194 63.25 -60.31 -7.39
C ASP A 194 63.69 -59.25 -6.36
N ASP A 195 62.79 -58.75 -5.51
CA ASP A 195 63.11 -57.82 -4.42
C ASP A 195 63.66 -58.54 -3.17
N VAL A 196 63.50 -59.87 -3.10
CA VAL A 196 63.82 -60.70 -1.93
C VAL A 196 65.14 -61.48 -2.09
N VAL A 197 65.58 -61.73 -3.32
CA VAL A 197 66.77 -62.55 -3.66
C VAL A 197 67.96 -61.65 -4.00
#